data_AF-A0A388P6F4-F1
#
_entry.id   AF-A0A388P6F4-F1
#
_cell.length_a   1.000
_cell.length_b   1.000
_cell.length_c   1.000
_cell.angle_alpha   90.00
_cell.angle_beta   90.00
_cell.angle_gamma   90.00
#
_symmetry.space_group_name_H-M   'P 1'
#
loop_
_entity.id
_entity.type
_entity.pdbx_description
1 polymer ?
#
loop_
_entity_poly.entity_id
_entity_poly.type
_entity_poly.pdbx_seq_one_letter_code
_entity_poly.pdbx_strand_id
1 'polypeptide(L)'
;MTTLAKLGTLRQSLAGKPNAQQKEALREHFLLNRHEPFKLASNAVAKLTAEQTMIRGRSPMTHVQEEKMDSPAMANILIRGAYDKKGDAVGPRFPLPSASSPPTPPRNRLGLAKWILSDANPLTTRVTVNRMWQELFGTGLVKTSEDFGIMGSLPSHPELLDWLAIDFRTHGWDVKRFYKQLLTSATYRQAAINTKEKIEKDRDNSLLSRGPRFRMDAEMLRDQALAAAARCRPHGRPGHQPYQPENIWSRRPWASRSTSPTRARTSTAARSTTIGVAWPRPRASTLQRALA
;
A
#
# COMPACT_ATOMS: atom_id res chain seq x y z
N MET A 1 12.92 51.60 29.72
CA MET A 1 12.51 53.02 29.55
C MET A 1 13.22 53.59 28.33
N THR A 2 12.77 53.25 27.12
CA THR A 2 13.25 53.89 25.89
C THR A 2 12.58 55.26 25.83
N THR A 3 13.36 56.30 26.08
CA THR A 3 12.88 57.68 26.16
C THR A 3 12.36 58.13 24.79
N LEU A 4 11.25 58.89 24.80
CA LEU A 4 10.61 59.55 23.65
C LEU A 4 11.56 60.40 22.78
N ALA A 5 12.80 60.60 23.21
CA ALA A 5 13.85 61.33 22.52
C ALA A 5 14.42 60.61 21.29
N LYS A 6 14.32 59.28 21.18
CA LYS A 6 14.88 58.50 20.04
C LYS A 6 13.98 58.45 18.79
N LEU A 7 12.79 59.08 18.81
CA LEU A 7 11.85 59.11 17.69
C LEU A 7 11.60 60.57 17.27
N GLY A 8 12.60 61.20 16.64
CA GLY A 8 12.53 62.60 16.20
C GLY A 8 11.32 62.92 15.31
N THR A 9 10.85 61.94 14.54
CA THR A 9 9.68 62.05 13.66
C THR A 9 8.34 62.12 14.40
N LEU A 10 8.19 61.42 15.54
CA LEU A 10 6.94 61.42 16.31
C LEU A 10 6.75 62.73 17.09
N ARG A 11 7.84 63.37 17.54
CA ARG A 11 7.79 64.66 18.24
C ARG A 11 7.32 65.81 17.33
N GLN A 12 7.73 65.81 16.06
CA GLN A 12 7.26 66.78 15.05
C GLN A 12 5.78 66.59 14.68
N SER A 13 5.26 65.35 14.74
CA SER A 13 3.85 65.06 14.44
C SER A 13 2.85 65.51 15.53
N LEU A 14 3.34 65.82 16.74
CA LEU A 14 2.54 66.32 17.87
C LEU A 14 2.35 67.84 17.87
N ALA A 15 3.05 68.57 17.00
CA ALA A 15 2.98 70.03 16.91
C ALA A 15 1.84 70.55 15.99
N GLY A 16 1.05 69.67 15.35
CA GLY A 16 -0.09 70.02 14.48
C GLY A 16 -1.09 68.87 14.30
N LYS A 17 -2.15 69.05 13.49
CA LYS A 17 -3.14 67.98 13.19
C LYS A 17 -2.45 66.84 12.41
N PRO A 18 -2.36 65.61 12.95
CA PRO A 18 -1.55 64.55 12.36
C PRO A 18 -2.15 63.99 11.07
N ASN A 19 -1.29 63.79 10.06
CA ASN A 19 -1.61 63.16 8.78
C ASN A 19 -1.86 61.64 8.94
N ALA A 20 -2.54 60.98 8.00
CA ALA A 20 -2.93 59.56 8.08
C ALA A 20 -1.74 58.61 8.32
N GLN A 21 -0.61 58.83 7.63
CA GLN A 21 0.61 58.04 7.83
C GLN A 21 1.25 58.24 9.21
N GLN A 22 1.14 59.45 9.76
CA GLN A 22 1.67 59.78 11.10
C GLN A 22 0.81 59.14 12.19
N LYS A 23 -0.50 59.05 11.99
CA LYS A 23 -1.42 58.33 12.88
C LYS A 23 -1.10 56.84 12.93
N GLU A 24 -0.76 56.22 11.79
CA GLU A 24 -0.39 54.80 11.74
C GLU A 24 0.94 54.54 12.45
N ALA A 25 1.96 55.38 12.23
CA ALA A 25 3.24 55.27 12.94
C ALA A 25 3.09 55.45 14.47
N LEU A 26 2.22 56.38 14.91
CA LEU A 26 1.88 56.56 16.32
C LEU A 26 1.15 55.34 16.88
N ARG A 27 0.25 54.74 16.10
CA ARG A 27 -0.49 53.53 16.46
C ARG A 27 0.44 52.34 16.61
N GLU A 28 1.33 52.10 15.66
CA GLU A 28 2.35 51.04 15.74
C GLU A 28 3.24 51.22 16.97
N HIS A 29 3.73 52.43 17.22
CA HIS A 29 4.51 52.73 18.40
C HIS A 29 3.74 52.48 19.71
N PHE A 30 2.46 52.89 19.77
CA PHE A 30 1.60 52.64 20.94
C PHE A 30 1.37 51.15 21.16
N LEU A 31 1.08 50.39 20.10
CA LEU A 31 0.85 48.95 20.16
C LEU A 31 2.10 48.21 20.63
N LEU A 32 3.28 48.56 20.12
CA LEU A 32 4.54 47.90 20.46
C LEU A 32 5.04 48.25 21.87
N ASN A 33 4.85 49.48 22.34
CA ASN A 33 5.48 49.95 23.58
C ASN A 33 4.54 50.08 24.78
N ARG A 34 3.26 50.42 24.56
CA ARG A 34 2.31 50.76 25.63
C ARG A 34 1.18 49.76 25.81
N HIS A 35 0.70 49.12 24.74
CA HIS A 35 -0.45 48.23 24.81
C HIS A 35 -0.04 46.79 25.18
N GLU A 36 -0.15 46.45 26.46
CA GLU A 36 0.29 45.16 27.00
C GLU A 36 -0.40 43.92 26.38
N PRO A 37 -1.72 43.92 26.12
CA PRO A 37 -2.37 42.78 25.48
C PRO A 37 -1.85 42.50 24.06
N PHE A 38 -1.40 43.54 23.34
CA PHE A 38 -0.85 43.38 21.99
C PHE A 38 0.53 42.73 22.03
N LYS A 39 1.38 43.09 23.01
CA LYS A 39 2.67 42.44 23.21
C LYS A 39 2.51 40.95 23.51
N LEU A 40 1.58 40.61 24.40
CA LEU A 40 1.29 39.21 24.76
C LEU A 40 0.81 38.42 23.54
N ALA A 41 -0.14 38.97 22.78
CA ALA A 41 -0.64 38.34 21.56
C ALA A 41 0.44 38.20 20.48
N SER A 42 1.25 39.24 20.26
CA SER A 42 2.36 39.23 19.29
C SER A 42 3.41 38.18 19.64
N ASN A 43 3.79 38.08 20.92
CA ASN A 43 4.71 37.05 21.40
C ASN A 43 4.13 35.64 21.24
N ALA A 44 2.83 35.45 21.48
CA ALA A 44 2.16 34.18 21.25
C ALA A 44 2.17 33.80 19.76
N VAL A 45 1.86 34.74 18.86
CA VAL A 45 1.92 34.53 17.41
C VAL A 45 3.34 34.21 16.95
N ALA A 46 4.36 34.92 17.44
CA ALA A 46 5.76 34.67 17.13
C ALA A 46 6.20 33.27 17.58
N LYS A 47 5.77 32.85 18.78
CA LYS A 47 6.04 31.51 19.30
C LYS A 47 5.36 30.42 18.45
N LEU A 48 4.07 30.58 18.16
CA LEU A 48 3.30 29.61 17.37
C LEU A 48 3.81 29.50 15.93
N THR A 49 4.21 30.60 15.32
CA THR A 49 4.81 30.59 13.97
C THR A 49 6.17 29.90 13.97
N ALA A 50 7.01 30.10 15.00
CA ALA A 50 8.27 29.37 15.17
C ALA A 50 8.04 27.86 15.40
N GLU A 51 7.05 27.47 16.19
CA GLU A 51 6.68 26.05 16.37
C GLU A 51 6.17 25.44 15.05
N GLN A 52 5.34 26.16 14.30
CA GLN A 52 4.80 25.72 13.01
C GLN A 52 5.91 25.51 11.97
N THR A 53 6.90 26.41 11.89
CA THR A 53 8.03 26.26 10.96
C THR A 53 8.91 25.08 11.34
N MET A 54 9.14 24.86 12.64
CA MET A 54 9.87 23.68 13.14
C MET A 54 9.13 22.37 12.83
N ILE A 55 7.81 22.32 12.97
CA ILE A 55 6.99 21.15 12.61
C ILE A 55 7.08 20.90 11.09
N ARG A 56 6.90 21.95 10.28
CA ARG A 56 7.00 21.85 8.82
C ARG A 56 8.38 21.40 8.35
N GLY A 57 9.45 21.87 8.99
CA GLY A 57 10.83 21.47 8.67
C GLY A 57 11.20 20.03 9.06
N ARG A 58 10.50 19.43 10.03
CA ARG A 58 10.68 18.01 10.41
C ARG A 58 10.01 17.04 9.44
N SER A 59 8.96 17.48 8.77
CA SER A 59 8.24 16.65 7.80
C SER A 59 8.95 16.68 6.45
N PRO A 60 9.24 15.52 5.83
CA PRO A 60 9.71 15.50 4.44
C PRO A 60 8.64 16.13 3.54
N MET A 61 9.02 17.18 2.82
CA MET A 61 8.11 17.82 1.87
C MET A 61 7.81 16.83 0.75
N THR A 62 6.56 16.36 0.70
CA THR A 62 6.11 15.42 -0.33
C THR A 62 5.44 16.24 -1.43
N HIS A 63 5.99 16.20 -2.64
CA HIS A 63 5.32 16.80 -3.79
C HIS A 63 4.07 15.99 -4.11
N VAL A 64 2.90 16.60 -3.93
CA VAL A 64 1.64 16.07 -4.44
C VAL A 64 1.42 16.72 -5.80
N GLN A 65 1.43 15.90 -6.85
CA GLN A 65 1.06 16.36 -8.19
C GLN A 65 -0.45 16.13 -8.36
N GLU A 66 -1.14 17.17 -8.80
CA GLU A 66 -2.53 17.10 -9.21
C GLU A 66 -2.59 17.07 -10.74
N GLU A 67 -3.45 16.22 -11.29
CA GLU A 67 -3.68 16.17 -12.73
C GLU A 67 -4.42 17.43 -13.17
N LYS A 68 -4.06 17.99 -14.34
CA LYS A 68 -4.66 19.22 -14.84
C LYS A 68 -6.09 18.95 -15.34
N MET A 69 -7.09 19.30 -14.52
CA MET A 69 -8.50 18.98 -14.78
C MET A 69 -9.09 19.69 -16.01
N ASP A 70 -8.58 20.88 -16.36
CA ASP A 70 -9.14 21.72 -17.44
C ASP A 70 -8.68 21.32 -18.85
N SER A 71 -7.86 20.27 -18.99
CA SER A 71 -7.37 19.84 -20.30
C SER A 71 -7.37 18.31 -20.41
N PRO A 72 -7.83 17.73 -21.54
CA PRO A 72 -7.74 16.29 -21.74
C PRO A 72 -6.28 15.84 -21.74
N ALA A 73 -6.02 14.66 -21.20
CA ALA A 73 -4.70 14.04 -21.24
C ALA A 73 -4.25 13.88 -22.70
N MET A 74 -3.13 14.51 -23.05
CA MET A 74 -2.54 14.47 -24.39
C MET A 74 -1.44 13.41 -24.42
N ALA A 75 -1.49 12.52 -25.41
CA ALA A 75 -0.40 11.60 -25.72
C ALA A 75 -0.09 11.71 -27.21
N ASN A 76 1.19 11.72 -27.56
CA ASN A 76 1.65 11.75 -28.95
C ASN A 76 2.50 10.52 -29.22
N ILE A 77 2.47 10.01 -30.44
CA ILE A 77 3.37 8.94 -30.87
C ILE A 77 4.78 9.51 -30.92
N LEU A 78 5.71 8.92 -30.17
CA LEU A 78 7.11 9.34 -30.21
C LEU A 78 7.83 8.61 -31.34
N ILE A 79 8.32 9.36 -32.33
CA ILE A 79 8.99 8.79 -33.51
C ILE A 79 10.29 8.13 -33.04
N ARG A 80 10.36 6.80 -33.18
CA ARG A 80 11.46 5.95 -32.66
C ARG A 80 11.67 6.09 -31.14
N GLY A 81 10.64 6.46 -30.39
CA GLY A 81 10.72 6.62 -28.93
C GLY A 81 11.47 7.88 -28.47
N ALA A 82 11.85 8.78 -29.38
CA ALA A 82 12.54 10.02 -29.03
C ALA A 82 11.55 11.06 -28.45
N TYR A 83 11.81 11.56 -27.24
CA TYR A 83 10.88 12.42 -26.49
C TYR A 83 10.70 13.83 -27.09
N ASP A 84 11.70 14.29 -27.85
CA ASP A 84 11.73 15.54 -28.59
C ASP A 84 10.96 15.44 -29.91
N LYS A 85 10.92 14.26 -30.53
CA LYS A 85 10.26 14.01 -31.82
C LYS A 85 8.85 13.48 -31.64
N LYS A 86 7.93 14.39 -31.31
CA LYS A 86 6.50 14.12 -31.23
C LYS A 86 5.91 14.02 -32.64
N GLY A 87 5.31 12.87 -32.94
CA GLY A 87 4.44 12.64 -34.09
C GLY A 87 2.97 12.88 -33.73
N ASP A 88 2.08 12.12 -34.37
CA ASP A 88 0.63 12.32 -34.27
C ASP A 88 0.08 12.19 -32.85
N ALA A 89 -0.90 13.03 -32.53
CA ALA A 89 -1.63 12.97 -31.28
C ALA A 89 -2.58 11.77 -31.28
N VAL A 90 -2.58 11.02 -30.17
CA VAL A 90 -3.43 9.86 -29.95
C VAL A 90 -4.42 10.14 -28.82
N GLY A 91 -5.70 10.05 -29.15
CA GLY A 91 -6.78 10.14 -28.18
C GLY A 91 -6.93 8.85 -27.36
N PRO A 92 -7.60 8.91 -26.19
CA PRO A 92 -7.92 7.73 -25.42
C PRO A 92 -8.81 6.80 -26.26
N ARG A 93 -8.41 5.55 -26.37
CA ARG A 93 -9.14 4.52 -27.11
C ARG A 93 -9.05 3.18 -26.39
N PHE A 94 -10.09 2.38 -26.53
CA PHE A 94 -10.06 0.97 -26.14
C PHE A 94 -9.12 0.19 -27.07
N PRO A 95 -8.26 -0.69 -26.54
CA PRO A 95 -7.61 -1.70 -27.38
C PRO A 95 -8.70 -2.59 -28.00
N LEU A 96 -8.77 -2.71 -29.34
CA LEU A 96 -9.77 -3.50 -30.08
C LEU A 96 -9.12 -4.67 -30.85
N PRO A 97 -9.86 -5.75 -31.19
CA PRO A 97 -11.30 -5.95 -31.02
C PRO A 97 -11.64 -7.08 -30.04
N SER A 98 -12.26 -6.78 -28.89
CA SER A 98 -13.12 -7.79 -28.27
C SER A 98 -14.44 -7.77 -29.04
N ALA A 99 -15.06 -8.93 -29.29
CA ALA A 99 -16.39 -9.03 -29.89
C ALA A 99 -17.50 -8.36 -29.05
N SER A 100 -17.14 -7.86 -27.87
CA SER A 100 -17.96 -7.14 -26.90
C SER A 100 -17.29 -5.81 -26.59
N SER A 101 -17.24 -4.89 -27.55
CA SER A 101 -16.93 -3.49 -27.21
C SER A 101 -18.01 -2.99 -26.25
N PRO A 102 -17.68 -2.28 -25.15
CA PRO A 102 -18.70 -1.62 -24.35
C PRO A 102 -19.57 -0.74 -25.25
N PRO A 103 -20.90 -0.82 -25.13
CA PRO A 103 -21.80 0.03 -25.91
C PRO A 103 -21.72 1.50 -25.50
N THR A 104 -21.16 1.82 -24.31
CA THR A 104 -21.41 3.11 -23.66
C THR A 104 -20.15 3.97 -23.46
N PRO A 105 -20.17 5.25 -23.88
CA PRO A 105 -19.12 6.22 -23.52
C PRO A 105 -19.02 6.42 -22.00
N PRO A 106 -17.88 6.90 -21.47
CA PRO A 106 -16.72 7.48 -22.16
C PRO A 106 -15.69 6.45 -22.66
N ARG A 107 -15.02 6.73 -23.80
CA ARG A 107 -13.96 5.89 -24.37
C ARG A 107 -12.58 6.15 -23.74
N ASN A 108 -12.54 6.15 -22.42
CA ASN A 108 -11.34 6.42 -21.63
C ASN A 108 -11.10 5.28 -20.61
N ARG A 109 -10.06 5.40 -19.78
CA ARG A 109 -9.73 4.40 -18.76
C ARG A 109 -10.88 4.12 -17.78
N LEU A 110 -11.69 5.15 -17.48
CA LEU A 110 -12.87 4.99 -16.63
C LEU A 110 -13.95 4.13 -17.31
N GLY A 111 -14.21 4.36 -18.60
CA GLY A 111 -15.10 3.49 -19.37
C GLY A 111 -14.63 2.04 -19.42
N LEU A 112 -13.31 1.82 -19.51
CA LEU A 112 -12.72 0.47 -19.45
C LEU A 112 -12.95 -0.19 -18.11
N ALA A 113 -12.69 0.53 -17.01
CA ALA A 113 -12.94 0.02 -15.68
C ALA A 113 -14.41 -0.37 -15.47
N LYS A 114 -15.34 0.50 -15.93
CA LYS A 114 -16.79 0.22 -15.87
C LYS A 114 -17.19 -1.00 -16.69
N TRP A 115 -16.62 -1.17 -17.89
CA TRP A 115 -16.91 -2.34 -18.72
C TRP A 115 -16.33 -3.64 -18.13
N ILE A 116 -15.10 -3.61 -17.61
CA ILE A 116 -14.46 -4.77 -16.95
C ILE A 116 -15.35 -5.28 -15.81
N LEU A 117 -15.96 -4.37 -15.04
CA LEU A 117 -16.82 -4.70 -13.90
C LEU A 117 -18.31 -4.82 -14.27
N SER A 118 -18.65 -4.70 -15.56
CA SER A 118 -20.05 -4.72 -16.01
C SER A 118 -20.64 -6.13 -15.99
N ASP A 119 -21.95 -6.23 -15.80
CA ASP A 119 -22.65 -7.51 -15.80
C ASP A 119 -22.59 -8.23 -17.16
N ALA A 120 -22.39 -7.46 -18.23
CA ALA A 120 -22.20 -7.96 -19.60
C ALA A 120 -20.84 -8.67 -19.79
N ASN A 121 -19.89 -8.50 -18.86
CA ASN A 121 -18.59 -9.16 -18.90
C ASN A 121 -18.47 -10.20 -17.77
N PRO A 122 -18.78 -11.49 -18.02
CA PRO A 122 -18.68 -12.54 -17.01
C PRO A 122 -17.23 -12.94 -16.69
N LEU A 123 -16.25 -12.62 -17.56
CA LEU A 123 -14.87 -13.10 -17.44
C LEU A 123 -14.20 -12.59 -16.17
N THR A 124 -14.38 -11.32 -15.84
CA THR A 124 -13.76 -10.70 -14.66
C THR A 124 -14.10 -11.46 -13.39
N THR A 125 -15.38 -11.78 -13.21
CA THR A 125 -15.85 -12.48 -12.03
C THR A 125 -15.38 -13.93 -12.00
N ARG A 126 -15.46 -14.65 -13.13
CA ARG A 126 -14.97 -16.03 -13.25
C ARG A 126 -13.47 -16.13 -12.93
N VAL A 127 -12.66 -15.22 -13.47
CA VAL A 127 -11.20 -15.17 -13.23
C VAL A 127 -10.92 -14.89 -11.75
N THR A 128 -11.60 -13.90 -11.15
CA THR A 128 -11.40 -13.54 -9.74
C THR A 128 -11.74 -14.71 -8.81
N VAL A 129 -12.92 -15.33 -9.01
CA VAL A 129 -13.34 -16.51 -8.25
C VAL A 129 -12.36 -17.67 -8.40
N ASN A 130 -11.88 -17.92 -9.62
CA ASN A 130 -10.91 -18.99 -9.85
C ASN A 130 -9.58 -18.76 -9.13
N ARG A 131 -9.10 -17.51 -9.06
CA ARG A 131 -7.88 -17.17 -8.31
C ARG A 131 -8.07 -17.36 -6.81
N MET A 132 -9.18 -16.86 -6.25
CA MET A 132 -9.50 -17.06 -4.83
C MET A 132 -9.68 -18.55 -4.49
N TRP A 133 -10.28 -19.31 -5.41
CA TRP A 133 -10.37 -20.77 -5.29
C TRP A 133 -8.98 -21.42 -5.29
N GLN A 134 -8.13 -21.04 -6.24
CA GLN A 134 -6.76 -21.55 -6.35
C GLN A 134 -5.93 -21.28 -5.10
N GLU A 135 -6.11 -20.14 -4.43
CA GLU A 135 -5.41 -19.84 -3.17
C GLU A 135 -5.74 -20.84 -2.06
N LEU A 136 -6.99 -21.30 -1.98
CA LEU A 136 -7.42 -22.27 -0.95
C LEU A 136 -7.16 -23.72 -1.33
N PHE A 137 -7.42 -24.07 -2.59
CA PHE A 137 -7.39 -25.45 -3.09
C PHE A 137 -6.13 -25.79 -3.90
N GLY A 138 -5.24 -24.83 -4.10
CA GLY A 138 -3.94 -24.95 -4.78
C GLY A 138 -4.02 -24.96 -6.29
N THR A 139 -5.05 -25.61 -6.83
CA THR A 139 -5.37 -25.60 -8.25
C THR A 139 -6.71 -24.92 -8.46
N GLY A 140 -6.80 -24.01 -9.42
CA GLY A 140 -8.06 -23.40 -9.82
C GLY A 140 -9.02 -24.42 -10.45
N LEU A 141 -10.31 -24.08 -10.50
CA LEU A 141 -11.28 -24.82 -11.32
C LEU A 141 -10.86 -24.81 -12.80
N VAL A 142 -10.28 -23.69 -13.25
CA VAL A 142 -9.49 -23.58 -14.47
C VAL A 142 -8.02 -23.59 -14.05
N LYS A 143 -7.24 -24.56 -14.56
CA LYS A 143 -5.83 -24.73 -14.20
C LYS A 143 -4.98 -23.55 -14.71
N THR A 144 -5.31 -23.01 -15.87
CA THR A 144 -4.68 -21.83 -16.46
C THR A 144 -5.31 -20.53 -15.94
N SER A 145 -4.97 -20.12 -14.73
CA SER A 145 -5.53 -18.89 -14.11
C SER A 145 -5.22 -17.59 -14.86
N GLU A 146 -4.27 -17.62 -15.78
CA GLU A 146 -3.88 -16.48 -16.62
C GLU A 146 -4.59 -16.45 -17.98
N ASP A 147 -5.17 -17.58 -18.42
CA ASP A 147 -5.81 -17.70 -19.73
C ASP A 147 -7.15 -18.45 -19.63
N PHE A 148 -8.24 -17.69 -19.82
CA PHE A 148 -9.62 -18.17 -19.91
C PHE A 148 -10.13 -18.18 -21.37
N GLY A 149 -9.24 -17.93 -22.33
CA GLY A 149 -9.51 -17.96 -23.75
C GLY A 149 -9.32 -19.35 -24.35
N ILE A 150 -9.12 -19.37 -25.68
CA ILE A 150 -9.08 -20.59 -26.49
C ILE A 150 -7.85 -21.45 -26.16
N MET A 151 -6.74 -20.83 -25.72
CA MET A 151 -5.50 -21.54 -25.37
C MET A 151 -5.48 -21.98 -23.89
N GLY A 152 -6.51 -21.63 -23.11
CA GLY A 152 -6.66 -22.02 -21.73
C GLY A 152 -7.16 -23.47 -21.56
N SER A 153 -6.95 -24.02 -20.36
CA SER A 153 -7.58 -25.28 -19.96
C SER A 153 -9.08 -25.11 -19.76
N LEU A 154 -9.87 -26.13 -20.09
CA LEU A 154 -11.29 -26.12 -19.75
C LEU A 154 -11.51 -26.16 -18.23
N PRO A 155 -12.58 -25.54 -17.72
CA PRO A 155 -12.96 -25.67 -16.31
C PRO A 155 -13.26 -27.13 -15.96
N SER A 156 -12.75 -27.61 -14.82
CA SER A 156 -13.09 -28.94 -14.31
C SER A 156 -14.57 -29.04 -13.92
N HIS A 157 -15.12 -27.99 -13.31
CA HIS A 157 -16.51 -27.90 -12.87
C HIS A 157 -17.13 -26.57 -13.35
N PRO A 158 -17.64 -26.51 -14.60
CA PRO A 158 -18.11 -25.27 -15.19
C PRO A 158 -19.34 -24.69 -14.48
N GLU A 159 -20.30 -25.54 -14.09
CA GLU A 159 -21.51 -25.10 -13.37
C GLU A 159 -21.18 -24.49 -12.01
N LEU A 160 -20.22 -25.07 -11.29
CA LEU A 160 -19.76 -24.54 -10.00
C LEU A 160 -19.07 -23.19 -10.17
N LEU A 161 -18.21 -23.05 -11.18
CA LEU A 161 -17.54 -21.80 -11.48
C LEU A 161 -18.54 -20.69 -11.80
N ASP A 162 -19.57 -21.00 -12.59
CA ASP A 162 -20.62 -20.06 -12.97
C ASP A 162 -21.48 -19.65 -11.79
N TRP A 163 -21.87 -20.62 -10.96
CA TRP A 163 -22.62 -20.35 -9.75
C TRP A 163 -21.83 -19.46 -8.78
N LEU A 164 -20.56 -19.78 -8.51
CA LEU A 164 -19.70 -18.99 -7.63
C LEU A 164 -19.46 -17.58 -8.19
N ALA A 165 -19.31 -17.43 -9.51
CA ALA A 165 -19.15 -16.14 -10.14
C ALA A 165 -20.41 -15.27 -9.96
N ILE A 166 -21.60 -15.81 -10.25
CA ILE A 166 -22.86 -15.08 -10.08
C ILE A 166 -23.08 -14.72 -8.61
N ASP A 167 -22.86 -15.67 -7.70
CA ASP A 167 -23.03 -15.47 -6.26
C ASP A 167 -22.06 -14.39 -5.72
N PHE A 168 -20.79 -14.42 -6.11
CA PHE A 168 -19.82 -13.42 -5.67
C PHE A 168 -20.18 -12.00 -6.14
N ARG A 169 -20.62 -11.86 -7.39
CA ARG A 169 -21.04 -10.57 -7.96
C ARG A 169 -22.32 -10.03 -7.32
N THR A 170 -23.33 -10.89 -7.16
CA THR A 170 -24.64 -10.49 -6.58
C THR A 170 -24.52 -10.04 -5.13
N HIS A 171 -23.54 -10.54 -4.39
CA HIS A 171 -23.24 -10.11 -3.01
C HIS A 171 -22.25 -8.94 -2.94
N GLY A 172 -22.14 -8.14 -4.00
CA GLY A 172 -21.40 -6.87 -3.99
C GLY A 172 -19.89 -7.03 -3.87
N TRP A 173 -19.32 -8.13 -4.39
CA TRP A 173 -17.87 -8.39 -4.36
C TRP A 173 -17.30 -8.49 -2.93
N ASP A 174 -18.10 -8.93 -1.95
CA ASP A 174 -17.64 -9.15 -0.58
C ASP A 174 -16.70 -10.36 -0.51
N VAL A 175 -15.41 -10.04 -0.52
CA VAL A 175 -14.31 -11.01 -0.43
C VAL A 175 -14.39 -11.83 0.86
N LYS A 176 -14.72 -11.21 2.00
CA LYS A 176 -14.74 -11.92 3.30
C LYS A 176 -15.87 -12.94 3.34
N ARG A 177 -17.06 -12.56 2.85
CA ARG A 177 -18.20 -13.48 2.71
C ARG A 177 -17.81 -14.66 1.81
N PHE A 178 -17.20 -14.38 0.66
CA PHE A 178 -16.81 -15.41 -0.30
C PHE A 178 -15.82 -16.42 0.30
N TYR A 179 -14.74 -15.96 0.94
CA TYR A 179 -13.82 -16.87 1.63
C TYR A 179 -14.54 -17.64 2.75
N LYS A 180 -15.42 -17.00 3.52
CA LYS A 180 -16.20 -17.70 4.57
C LYS A 180 -17.03 -18.85 3.96
N GLN A 181 -17.67 -18.64 2.82
CA GLN A 181 -18.44 -19.66 2.11
C GLN A 181 -17.56 -20.81 1.62
N LEU A 182 -16.39 -20.52 1.06
CA LEU A 182 -15.44 -21.55 0.65
C LEU A 182 -14.91 -22.35 1.85
N LEU A 183 -14.52 -21.69 2.94
CA LEU A 183 -13.99 -22.32 4.14
C LEU A 183 -15.04 -23.14 4.92
N THR A 184 -16.33 -22.80 4.77
CA THR A 184 -17.44 -23.55 5.38
C THR A 184 -18.00 -24.64 4.47
N SER A 185 -17.51 -24.75 3.23
CA SER A 185 -17.93 -25.79 2.30
C SER A 185 -17.57 -27.20 2.80
N ALA A 186 -18.31 -28.21 2.33
CA ALA A 186 -17.97 -29.61 2.58
C ALA A 186 -16.60 -29.96 1.97
N THR A 187 -16.30 -29.41 0.79
CA THR A 187 -15.04 -29.62 0.07
C THR A 187 -13.82 -29.09 0.83
N TYR A 188 -13.93 -27.97 1.53
CA TYR A 188 -12.83 -27.46 2.36
C TYR A 188 -12.69 -28.23 3.68
N ARG A 189 -13.82 -28.61 4.30
CA ARG A 189 -13.85 -29.31 5.59
C ARG A 189 -13.60 -30.81 5.51
N GLN A 190 -13.50 -31.38 4.31
CA GLN A 190 -13.25 -32.81 4.14
C GLN A 190 -11.89 -33.22 4.71
N ALA A 191 -11.75 -34.47 5.11
CA ALA A 191 -10.49 -35.00 5.60
C ALA A 191 -9.44 -35.07 4.48
N ALA A 192 -8.28 -34.47 4.69
CA ALA A 192 -7.16 -34.45 3.74
C ALA A 192 -6.36 -35.78 3.70
N ILE A 193 -7.00 -36.91 3.97
CA ILE A 193 -6.36 -38.23 4.02
C ILE A 193 -6.09 -38.72 2.60
N ASN A 194 -4.82 -39.09 2.36
CA ASN A 194 -4.36 -39.60 1.08
C ASN A 194 -4.31 -41.13 1.09
N THR A 195 -5.21 -41.77 0.35
CA THR A 195 -5.29 -43.24 0.19
C THR A 195 -4.80 -43.64 -1.20
N LYS A 196 -4.24 -44.85 -1.36
CA LYS A 196 -3.80 -45.36 -2.68
C LYS A 196 -4.90 -45.27 -3.74
N GLU A 197 -6.12 -45.67 -3.41
CA GLU A 197 -7.29 -45.57 -4.29
C GLU A 197 -7.58 -44.13 -4.78
N LYS A 198 -7.43 -43.14 -3.90
CA LYS A 198 -7.62 -41.72 -4.27
C LYS A 198 -6.53 -41.25 -5.22
N ILE A 199 -5.29 -41.68 -5.01
CA ILE A 199 -4.17 -41.38 -5.92
C ILE A 199 -4.41 -42.00 -7.29
N GLU A 200 -4.87 -43.25 -7.35
CA GLU A 200 -5.15 -43.94 -8.60
C GLU A 200 -6.29 -43.29 -9.39
N LYS A 201 -7.39 -42.92 -8.71
CA LYS A 201 -8.56 -42.30 -9.35
C LYS A 201 -8.34 -40.82 -9.71
N ASP A 202 -7.59 -40.08 -8.91
CA ASP A 202 -7.37 -38.64 -9.10
C ASP A 202 -5.94 -38.25 -8.75
N ARG A 203 -5.04 -38.49 -9.72
CA ARG A 203 -3.61 -38.18 -9.58
C ARG A 203 -3.37 -36.68 -9.41
N ASP A 204 -4.08 -35.86 -10.18
CA ASP A 204 -3.88 -34.41 -10.24
C ASP A 204 -4.69 -33.62 -9.20
N ASN A 205 -5.51 -34.31 -8.38
CA ASN A 205 -6.43 -33.71 -7.42
C ASN A 205 -7.47 -32.76 -8.07
N SER A 206 -7.88 -33.05 -9.31
CA SER A 206 -8.84 -32.20 -10.05
C SER A 206 -10.26 -32.35 -9.52
N LEU A 207 -10.58 -33.49 -8.91
CA LEU A 207 -11.87 -33.75 -8.25
C LEU A 207 -11.84 -33.33 -6.77
N LEU A 208 -10.73 -32.76 -6.31
CA LEU A 208 -10.56 -32.27 -4.94
C LEU A 208 -10.82 -33.37 -3.91
N SER A 209 -10.42 -34.60 -4.21
CA SER A 209 -10.63 -35.76 -3.32
C SER A 209 -9.79 -35.72 -2.03
N ARG A 210 -8.81 -34.80 -1.98
CA ARG A 210 -7.90 -34.58 -0.86
C ARG A 210 -7.48 -33.11 -0.79
N GLY A 211 -6.94 -32.71 0.36
CA GLY A 211 -6.39 -31.37 0.55
C GLY A 211 -5.12 -31.14 -0.29
N PRO A 212 -4.92 -29.94 -0.86
CA PRO A 212 -3.67 -29.56 -1.51
C PRO A 212 -2.51 -29.55 -0.52
N ARG A 213 -1.29 -29.71 -1.05
CA ARG A 213 -0.05 -29.60 -0.26
C ARG A 213 0.60 -28.26 -0.55
N PHE A 214 0.60 -27.37 0.44
CA PHE A 214 1.26 -26.07 0.35
C PHE A 214 2.59 -26.07 1.09
N ARG A 215 3.55 -25.31 0.56
CA ARG A 215 4.68 -24.85 1.36
C ARG A 215 4.18 -23.68 2.20
N MET A 216 4.43 -23.73 3.51
CA MET A 216 4.16 -22.60 4.37
C MET A 216 5.19 -21.52 4.09
N ASP A 217 4.74 -20.28 3.91
CA ASP A 217 5.63 -19.13 3.84
C ASP A 217 6.38 -18.95 5.16
N ALA A 218 7.50 -18.22 5.10
CA ALA A 218 8.36 -18.00 6.27
C ALA A 218 7.60 -17.40 7.46
N GLU A 219 6.66 -16.47 7.19
CA GLU A 219 5.83 -15.86 8.23
C GLU A 219 4.81 -16.85 8.81
N MET A 220 4.18 -17.68 7.99
CA MET A 220 3.28 -18.74 8.47
C MET A 220 4.03 -19.75 9.33
N LEU A 221 5.22 -20.18 8.90
CA LEU A 221 6.05 -21.12 9.65
C LEU A 221 6.47 -20.52 11.00
N ARG A 222 6.84 -19.23 11.02
CA ARG A 222 7.15 -18.50 12.24
C ARG A 222 5.94 -18.42 13.17
N ASP A 223 4.78 -18.05 12.67
CA ASP A 223 3.55 -17.93 13.47
C ASP A 223 3.10 -19.28 14.03
N GLN A 224 3.23 -20.36 13.26
CA GLN A 224 3.01 -21.72 13.74
C GLN A 224 3.99 -22.08 14.86
N ALA A 225 5.28 -21.77 14.73
CA ALA A 225 6.26 -21.98 15.79
C ALA A 225 5.94 -21.16 17.05
N LEU A 226 5.51 -19.90 16.89
CA LEU A 226 5.10 -19.04 18.00
C LEU A 226 3.82 -19.54 18.68
N ALA A 227 2.86 -20.04 17.90
CA ALA A 227 1.62 -20.63 18.41
C ALA A 227 1.90 -21.91 19.20
N ALA A 228 2.73 -22.81 18.66
CA ALA A 228 3.17 -24.02 19.35
C ALA A 228 3.95 -23.71 20.65
N ALA A 229 4.72 -22.62 20.67
CA ALA A 229 5.42 -22.14 21.86
C ALA A 229 4.52 -21.33 22.82
N ALA A 230 3.21 -21.21 22.57
CA ALA A 230 2.26 -20.38 23.32
C ALA A 230 2.70 -18.91 23.48
N ARG A 231 3.47 -18.38 22.52
CA ARG A 231 3.98 -16.99 22.47
C ARG A 231 3.32 -16.14 21.38
N CYS A 232 2.37 -16.72 20.65
CA CYS A 232 1.59 -15.98 19.67
C CYS A 232 0.77 -14.91 20.38
N ARG A 233 0.76 -13.69 19.83
CA ARG A 233 0.01 -12.56 20.39
C ARG A 233 -1.28 -12.35 19.58
N PRO A 234 -2.35 -11.85 20.23
CA PRO A 234 -3.56 -11.44 19.54
C PRO A 234 -3.28 -10.44 18.41
N HIS A 235 -4.12 -10.51 17.37
CA HIS A 235 -4.07 -9.60 16.23
C HIS A 235 -4.14 -8.13 16.67
N GLY A 236 -3.38 -7.25 16.01
CA GLY A 236 -3.31 -5.82 16.33
C GLY A 236 -2.35 -5.43 17.47
N ARG A 237 -1.68 -6.39 18.13
CA ARG A 237 -0.61 -6.09 19.09
C ARG A 237 0.77 -6.01 18.40
N PRO A 238 1.76 -5.30 18.98
CA PRO A 238 3.12 -5.32 18.47
C PRO A 238 3.63 -6.75 18.35
N GLY A 239 4.24 -7.06 17.20
CA GLY A 239 4.74 -8.40 16.87
C GLY A 239 5.76 -8.93 17.88
N HIS A 240 5.87 -10.25 17.98
CA HIS A 240 6.87 -10.89 18.83
C HIS A 240 8.27 -10.62 18.27
N GLN A 241 9.07 -9.84 19.00
CA GLN A 241 10.47 -9.61 18.67
C GLN A 241 11.31 -10.73 19.29
N PRO A 242 12.00 -11.56 18.48
CA PRO A 242 12.91 -12.56 19.00
C PRO A 242 14.11 -11.90 19.68
N TYR A 243 14.74 -12.63 20.59
CA TYR A 243 16.03 -12.25 21.16
C TYR A 243 17.05 -12.03 20.03
N GLN A 244 17.70 -10.86 20.03
CA GLN A 244 18.79 -10.55 19.12
C GLN A 244 20.07 -10.45 19.94
N PRO A 245 21.10 -11.30 19.70
CA PRO A 245 22.40 -11.13 20.34
C PRO A 245 23.03 -9.79 19.97
N GLU A 246 23.96 -9.34 20.82
CA GLU A 246 24.69 -8.10 20.60
C GLU A 246 25.48 -8.15 19.28
N ASN A 247 25.64 -6.99 18.62
CA ASN A 247 26.49 -6.78 17.44
C ASN A 247 26.07 -7.43 16.11
N ILE A 248 24.85 -7.95 15.93
CA ILE A 248 24.41 -8.47 14.60
C ILE A 248 24.42 -7.39 13.50
N TRP A 249 24.12 -6.14 13.85
CA TRP A 249 23.92 -5.06 12.90
C TRP A 249 25.19 -4.26 12.56
N SER A 250 26.31 -4.49 13.27
CA SER A 250 27.56 -3.73 13.11
C SER A 250 28.24 -3.95 11.75
N ARG A 251 27.93 -5.05 11.05
CA ARG A 251 28.58 -5.45 9.79
C ARG A 251 27.88 -4.94 8.52
N ARG A 252 26.83 -4.11 8.62
CA ARG A 252 26.08 -3.59 7.46
C ARG A 252 26.50 -2.14 7.11
N PRO A 253 26.73 -1.80 5.83
CA PRO A 253 27.26 -0.49 5.41
C PRO A 253 26.36 0.73 5.69
N TRP A 254 25.09 0.52 6.08
CA TRP A 254 24.10 1.59 6.29
C TRP A 254 23.66 1.72 7.76
N ALA A 255 24.43 1.17 8.70
CA ALA A 255 24.13 1.17 10.14
C ALA A 255 24.03 2.56 10.81
N SER A 256 24.25 3.65 10.07
CA SER A 256 24.12 5.02 10.60
C SER A 256 22.66 5.49 10.76
N ARG A 257 21.67 4.75 10.25
CA ARG A 257 20.26 5.11 10.42
C ARG A 257 19.67 4.39 11.63
N SER A 258 19.36 5.18 12.66
CA SER A 258 18.81 4.79 13.96
C SER A 258 17.88 3.58 13.93
N THR A 259 18.45 2.40 14.10
CA THR A 259 17.68 1.24 14.54
C THR A 259 18.14 1.04 15.97
N SER A 260 17.40 1.61 16.92
CA SER A 260 17.71 1.45 18.35
C SER A 260 17.84 -0.05 18.61
N PRO A 261 18.95 -0.54 19.19
CA PRO A 261 19.01 -1.93 19.63
C PRO A 261 17.82 -2.12 20.55
N THR A 262 16.91 -3.02 20.18
CA THR A 262 15.73 -3.29 20.98
C THR A 262 16.26 -3.87 22.29
N ARG A 263 16.24 -3.05 23.35
CA ARG A 263 16.75 -3.44 24.66
C ARG A 263 15.96 -4.67 25.09
N ALA A 264 16.65 -5.78 25.28
CA ALA A 264 16.04 -7.01 25.75
C ALA A 264 15.23 -6.68 27.01
N ARG A 265 13.91 -6.91 26.98
CA ARG A 265 13.15 -7.02 28.22
C ARG A 265 13.67 -8.27 28.90
N THR A 266 14.59 -8.08 29.84
CA THR A 266 15.11 -9.11 30.73
C THR A 266 13.94 -9.67 31.54
N SER A 267 13.28 -10.69 31.01
CA SER A 267 12.54 -11.64 31.82
C SER A 267 13.31 -12.94 31.81
N THR A 268 13.56 -13.45 33.01
CA THR A 268 14.48 -14.51 33.47
C THR A 268 14.30 -15.91 32.85
N ALA A 269 13.69 -16.03 31.67
CA ALA A 269 13.46 -17.28 30.95
C ALA A 269 14.23 -17.32 29.62
N ALA A 270 15.52 -16.98 29.64
CA ALA A 270 16.42 -17.02 28.48
C ALA A 270 16.98 -18.44 28.22
N ARG A 271 16.15 -19.48 28.34
CA ARG A 271 16.46 -20.84 27.88
C ARG A 271 15.35 -21.29 26.94
N SER A 272 15.39 -20.76 25.73
CA SER A 272 14.52 -21.20 24.65
C SER A 272 15.35 -21.17 23.38
N THR A 273 15.89 -22.33 23.03
CA THR A 273 16.62 -22.59 21.79
C THR A 273 15.65 -22.42 20.62
N THR A 274 15.39 -21.18 20.23
CA THR A 274 14.66 -20.88 19.00
C THR A 274 15.70 -20.86 17.89
N ILE A 275 15.60 -21.76 16.92
CA ILE A 275 16.44 -21.75 15.73
C ILE A 275 16.14 -20.45 14.98
N GLY A 276 17.00 -19.45 15.17
CA GLY A 276 16.99 -18.23 14.37
C GLY A 276 17.62 -18.54 13.02
N VAL A 277 16.82 -18.91 12.03
CA VAL A 277 17.30 -19.00 10.66
C VAL A 277 17.40 -17.59 10.09
N ALA A 278 18.54 -16.93 10.32
CA ALA A 278 18.91 -15.77 9.54
C ALA A 278 19.29 -16.25 8.14
N TRP A 279 18.42 -16.04 7.14
CA TRP A 279 18.78 -16.23 5.74
C TRP A 279 19.43 -14.95 5.19
N PRO A 280 20.76 -14.88 5.04
CA PRO A 280 21.35 -13.87 4.19
C PRO A 280 21.05 -14.24 2.74
N ARG A 281 20.25 -13.42 2.03
CA ARG A 281 20.20 -13.47 0.56
C ARG A 281 21.58 -13.04 0.03
N PRO A 282 22.37 -13.89 -0.66
CA PRO A 282 23.55 -13.42 -1.36
C PRO A 282 23.10 -12.62 -2.60
N ARG A 283 23.73 -11.48 -2.85
CA ARG A 283 23.57 -10.76 -4.13
C ARG A 283 24.23 -11.58 -5.23
N ALA A 284 23.51 -11.81 -6.31
CA ALA A 284 24.04 -12.35 -7.55
C ALA A 284 25.01 -11.34 -8.17
N SER A 285 26.33 -11.58 -8.05
CA SER A 285 27.37 -11.07 -8.95
C SER A 285 28.77 -11.36 -8.38
N THR A 286 29.26 -12.60 -8.43
CA THR A 286 30.70 -12.96 -8.50
C THR A 286 30.87 -14.49 -8.40
N LEU A 287 30.65 -15.21 -9.50
CA LEU A 287 31.26 -16.54 -9.73
C LEU A 287 31.38 -16.74 -11.24
N GLN A 288 32.23 -15.93 -11.86
CA GLN A 288 32.90 -16.25 -13.12
C GLN A 288 34.38 -16.22 -12.76
N ARG A 289 35.06 -17.36 -12.90
CA ARG A 289 36.42 -17.73 -12.41
C ARG A 289 36.44 -18.52 -11.10
N ALA A 290 36.35 -19.84 -11.20
CA ALA A 290 37.43 -20.75 -10.82
C ALA A 290 36.96 -22.20 -11.00
N LEU A 291 37.83 -23.03 -11.64
CA LEU A 291 37.80 -24.50 -11.76
C LEU A 291 36.88 -25.05 -12.86
N ALA A 292 37.33 -25.67 -13.96
CA ALA A 292 38.51 -26.52 -14.20
C ALA A 292 38.66 -27.64 -13.17
#